data_AF-A0A967FJY8-F1
#
_entry.id   AF-A0A967FJY8-F1
#
_cell.length_a   1.000
_cell.length_b   1.000
_cell.length_c   1.000
_cell.angle_alpha   90.00
_cell.angle_beta   90.00
_cell.angle_gamma   90.00
#
_symmetry.space_group_name_H-M   'P 1'
#
loop_
_entity.id
_entity.type
_entity.pdbx_description
1 polymer ?
#
loop_
_entity_poly.entity_id
_entity_poly.type
_entity_poly.pdbx_seq_one_letter_code
_entity_poly.pdbx_strand_id
1 'polypeptide(L)' 'CTLFLRHTSASLVIQENADPSARADLEAWLNRLVPENDPLYTHTMEGPDDMPAHIKTALTA' A
#
# COMPACT_ATOMS: atom_id res chain seq x y z
N CYS A 1 6.47 21.79 8.84
CA CYS A 1 5.20 21.38 8.20
C CYS A 1 5.08 19.88 8.41
N THR A 2 3.95 19.39 8.90
CA THR A 2 3.73 17.96 9.16
C THR A 2 2.43 17.55 8.49
N LEU A 3 2.49 16.51 7.66
CA LEU A 3 1.30 15.83 7.15
C LEU A 3 1.18 14.52 7.93
N PHE A 4 0.02 14.32 8.56
CA PHE A 4 -0.24 13.13 9.37
C PHE A 4 -1.53 12.47 8.89
N LEU A 5 -1.43 11.21 8.49
CA LEU A 5 -2.55 10.43 7.99
C LEU A 5 -3.08 9.54 9.11
N ARG A 6 -4.35 9.73 9.47
CA ARG A 6 -5.03 8.96 10.54
C ARG A 6 -5.77 7.74 9.99
N HIS A 7 -5.11 7.03 9.07
CA HIS A 7 -5.59 5.77 8.51
C HIS A 7 -4.57 4.68 8.77
N THR A 8 -5.04 3.46 8.99
CA THR A 8 -4.21 2.27 9.25
C THR A 8 -3.91 1.48 7.99
N SER A 9 -4.59 1.78 6.89
CA SER A 9 -4.52 1.11 5.58
C SER A 9 -4.09 2.07 4.45
N ALA A 10 -3.55 3.25 4.79
CA ALA A 10 -2.87 4.12 3.84
C ALA A 10 -1.66 4.83 4.47
N SER A 11 -0.68 5.21 3.65
CA SER A 11 0.53 5.96 4.04
C SER A 11 0.77 7.18 3.14
N LEU A 12 1.60 8.13 3.59
CA LEU A 12 2.08 9.24 2.78
C LEU A 12 3.56 9.02 2.42
N VAL A 13 3.88 9.04 1.13
CA VAL A 13 5.27 8.90 0.63
C VAL A 13 5.67 10.09 -0.23
N ILE A 14 6.95 10.43 -0.21
CA ILE A 14 7.54 11.43 -1.12
C ILE A 14 8.27 10.66 -2.22
N GLN A 15 7.92 10.94 -3.47
CA GLN A 15 8.48 10.25 -4.64
C GLN A 15 8.74 11.22 -5.80
N GLU A 16 9.40 10.71 -6.83
CA GLU A 16 9.61 11.41 -8.10
C GLU A 16 8.26 11.69 -8.80
N ASN A 17 8.13 12.90 -9.37
CA ASN A 17 6.97 13.34 -10.15
C ASN A 17 7.35 13.83 -11.56
N ALA A 18 8.51 13.40 -12.07
CA ALA A 18 8.97 13.76 -13.41
C ALA A 18 8.62 12.66 -14.42
N ASP A 19 8.96 11.40 -14.12
CA ASP A 19 8.58 10.24 -14.94
C ASP A 19 7.37 9.48 -14.35
N PRO A 20 6.24 9.36 -15.07
CA PRO A 20 5.11 8.53 -14.65
C PRO A 20 5.44 7.06 -14.37
N SER A 21 6.53 6.53 -14.95
CA SER A 21 6.98 5.16 -14.72
C SER A 21 7.32 4.89 -13.25
N ALA A 22 7.88 5.88 -12.54
CA ALA A 22 8.26 5.74 -11.13
C ALA A 22 7.05 5.36 -10.25
N ARG A 23 5.89 5.97 -10.49
CA ARG A 23 4.65 5.63 -9.79
C ARG A 23 4.15 4.23 -10.17
N ALA A 24 4.14 3.92 -11.47
CA ALA A 24 3.63 2.65 -11.97
C ALA A 24 4.47 1.45 -11.47
N ASP A 25 5.79 1.58 -11.48
CA ASP A 25 6.71 0.53 -11.05
C ASP A 25 6.61 0.29 -9.54
N LEU A 26 6.49 1.35 -8.74
CA LEU A 26 6.30 1.24 -7.29
C LEU A 26 4.98 0.52 -6.96
N GLU A 27 3.89 0.92 -7.63
CA GLU A 27 2.58 0.29 -7.45
C GLU A 27 2.62 -1.19 -7.85
N ALA A 28 3.18 -1.51 -9.01
CA ALA A 28 3.33 -2.88 -9.49
C ALA A 28 4.18 -3.74 -8.53
N TRP A 29 5.26 -3.17 -8.00
CA TRP A 29 6.13 -3.87 -7.05
C TRP A 29 5.41 -4.14 -5.72
N LEU A 30 4.68 -3.17 -5.17
CA LEU A 30 3.90 -3.34 -3.93
C LEU A 30 2.77 -4.36 -4.11
N ASN A 31 2.08 -4.34 -5.25
CA ASN A 31 1.02 -5.30 -5.57
C ASN A 31 1.56 -6.73 -5.74
N ARG A 32 2.77 -6.88 -6.29
CA ARG A 32 3.44 -8.19 -6.38
C ARG A 32 3.95 -8.68 -5.02
N LEU A 33 4.44 -7.79 -4.16
CA LEU A 33 4.95 -8.15 -2.84
C LEU A 33 3.83 -8.54 -1.86
N VAL A 34 2.71 -7.81 -1.93
CA VAL A 34 1.56 -8.00 -1.05
C VAL A 34 0.31 -8.21 -1.93
N PRO A 35 0.13 -9.42 -2.49
CA PRO A 35 -0.97 -9.72 -3.40
C PRO A 35 -2.29 -9.75 -2.63
N GLU A 36 -3.41 -9.45 -3.28
CA GLU A 36 -4.75 -9.67 -2.72
C GLU A 36 -5.11 -11.16 -2.68
N ASN A 37 -6.05 -11.53 -1.82
CA ASN A 37 -6.54 -12.91 -1.66
C ASN A 37 -5.47 -13.94 -1.30
N ASP A 38 -4.37 -13.54 -0.67
CA ASP A 38 -3.42 -14.50 -0.11
C ASP A 38 -4.15 -15.35 0.95
N PRO A 39 -4.10 -16.69 0.87
CA PRO A 39 -4.76 -17.57 1.83
C PRO A 39 -4.23 -17.43 3.27
N LEU A 40 -3.08 -16.77 3.47
CA LEU A 40 -2.56 -16.42 4.80
C LEU A 40 -3.37 -15.30 5.47
N TYR A 41 -4.12 -14.50 4.72
CA TYR A 41 -4.86 -13.38 5.28
C TYR A 41 -6.19 -13.84 5.87
N THR A 42 -6.38 -13.57 7.16
CA THR A 42 -7.64 -13.79 7.86
C THR A 42 -8.43 -12.50 8.07
N HIS A 43 -7.84 -11.34 7.79
CA HIS A 43 -8.47 -10.02 7.92
C HIS A 43 -9.00 -9.59 6.54
N THR A 44 -10.25 -9.99 6.26
CA THR A 44 -10.87 -9.84 4.93
C THR A 44 -12.31 -9.31 5.06
N MET A 45 -12.63 -8.61 6.15
CA MET A 45 -14.00 -8.16 6.42
C MET A 45 -14.39 -7.01 5.51
N GLU A 46 -13.43 -6.18 5.09
CA GLU A 46 -13.65 -5.01 4.24
C GLU A 46 -13.42 -5.29 2.74
N GLY A 47 -12.91 -6.48 2.40
CA GLY A 47 -12.67 -6.88 1.02
C GLY A 47 -11.36 -7.65 0.83
N PRO A 48 -11.03 -8.04 -0.41
CA PRO A 48 -9.76 -8.68 -0.78
C PRO A 48 -8.50 -7.85 -0.47
N ASP A 49 -8.65 -6.53 -0.42
CA ASP A 49 -7.59 -5.53 -0.24
C ASP A 49 -7.37 -5.09 1.22
N ASP A 50 -8.24 -5.53 2.14
CA ASP A 50 -8.25 -5.20 3.57
C ASP A 50 -6.87 -5.43 4.24
N MET A 51 -6.47 -6.70 4.47
CA MET A 51 -5.13 -7.01 4.98
C MET A 51 -3.97 -6.49 4.09
N PRO A 52 -4.02 -6.63 2.76
CA PRO A 52 -2.97 -6.08 1.90
C PRO A 52 -2.69 -4.59 2.11
N ALA A 53 -3.72 -3.76 2.26
CA ALA A 53 -3.57 -2.32 2.44
C ALA A 53 -2.88 -1.99 3.78
N HIS A 54 -3.19 -2.74 4.83
CA HIS A 54 -2.49 -2.63 6.12
C HIS A 54 -1.00 -2.98 6.02
N ILE A 55 -0.65 -4.08 5.34
CA ILE A 55 0.76 -4.48 5.16
C ILE A 55 1.50 -3.44 4.32
N LYS A 56 0.92 -3.02 3.18
CA LYS A 56 1.52 -1.98 2.33
C LYS A 56 1.77 -0.70 3.13
N THR A 57 0.81 -0.29 3.94
CA THR A 57 0.95 0.87 4.85
C THR A 57 2.08 0.69 5.85
N ALA A 58 2.22 -0.48 6.47
CA ALA A 58 3.31 -0.74 7.42
C ALA A 58 4.71 -0.71 6.77
N LEU A 59 4.80 -1.04 5.47
CA LEU A 59 6.06 -0.99 4.71
C LEU A 59 6.45 0.44 4.30
N THR A 60 5.49 1.36 4.21
CA THR A 60 5.67 2.72 3.69
C THR A 60 5.36 3.83 4.71
N ALA A 61 5.13 3.47 5.98
CA ALA A 61 4.88 4.38 7.09
C ALA A 61 6.11 5.15 7.58
#